data_AF-A0A349IQX8-F1
#
_entry.id   AF-A0A349IQX8-F1
#
_cell.length_a   1.000
_cell.length_b   1.000
_cell.length_c   1.000
_cell.angle_alpha   90.00
_cell.angle_beta   90.00
_cell.angle_gamma   90.00
#
_symmetry.space_group_name_H-M   'P 1'
#
loop_
_entity.id
_entity.type
_entity.pdbx_description
1 polymer ?
#
loop_
_entity_poly.entity_id
_entity_poly.type
_entity_poly.pdbx_seq_one_letter_code
_entity_poly.pdbx_strand_id
1 'polypeptide(L)'
;MCYSKEVQLTTGATILAFSLFYYIWFLMKYQTIQKKWLLPFLKNVIIAFTLIGGHQIFEFLSLLTQNQIVYKIGLILSISSMYFFLRSLEVILNRSLRSKIALWIIGGVAMHAFFIEMSFEQFNFYLKHNSAFVWASAWMLLFIYFHVCALKGRKLLEGDISKKTIITYLLATLDTSFILSVIYVLWGYFKFSLDVCTASPSIWCTFYVVQVFVLPFFLIAVPRLLNAPKEKTIQTLKETILYFLVSLVILILLISTLPFFKCLSLKFVFP
;
A
#
# COMPACT_ATOMS: atom_id res chain seq x y z
N MET A 1 -0.88 16.51 -13.99
CA MET A 1 0.56 16.25 -14.14
C MET A 1 1.01 14.88 -13.59
N CYS A 2 0.34 14.24 -12.60
CA CYS A 2 0.71 12.87 -12.13
C CYS A 2 0.34 11.71 -13.09
N TYR A 3 -0.46 11.98 -14.12
CA TYR A 3 -0.99 10.99 -15.07
C TYR A 3 -0.20 10.91 -16.39
N SER A 4 0.93 11.60 -16.49
CA SER A 4 1.71 11.56 -17.72
C SER A 4 2.46 10.22 -17.81
N LYS A 5 2.62 9.71 -19.03
CA LYS A 5 3.38 8.48 -19.32
C LYS A 5 4.79 8.57 -18.74
N GLU A 6 5.39 9.74 -18.85
CA GLU A 6 6.73 10.04 -18.35
C GLU A 6 6.79 9.95 -16.83
N VAL A 7 5.82 10.53 -16.12
CA VAL A 7 5.76 10.44 -14.64
C VAL A 7 5.58 9.01 -14.18
N GLN A 8 4.69 8.24 -14.83
CA GLN A 8 4.46 6.82 -14.51
C GLN A 8 5.73 5.98 -14.72
N LEU A 9 6.42 6.17 -15.85
CA LEU A 9 7.67 5.49 -16.15
C LEU A 9 8.78 5.86 -15.16
N THR A 10 9.01 7.16 -14.93
CA THR A 10 10.07 7.63 -14.03
C THR A 10 9.82 7.16 -12.60
N THR A 11 8.57 7.24 -12.12
CA THR A 11 8.17 6.78 -10.80
C THR A 11 8.37 5.27 -10.66
N GLY A 12 7.81 4.48 -11.57
CA GLY A 12 7.93 3.03 -11.56
C GLY A 12 9.38 2.55 -11.67
N ALA A 13 10.15 3.12 -12.60
CA ALA A 13 11.56 2.77 -12.78
C ALA A 13 12.41 3.12 -11.56
N THR A 14 12.17 4.29 -10.95
CA THR A 14 12.85 4.71 -9.71
C THR A 14 12.55 3.73 -8.59
N ILE A 15 11.27 3.43 -8.32
CA ILE A 15 10.89 2.51 -7.25
C ILE A 15 11.49 1.12 -7.48
N LEU A 16 11.44 0.59 -8.71
CA LEU A 16 12.01 -0.72 -9.04
C LEU A 16 13.53 -0.75 -8.90
N ALA A 17 14.23 0.24 -9.45
CA ALA A 17 15.68 0.32 -9.39
C ALA A 17 16.18 0.41 -7.94
N PHE A 18 15.56 1.25 -7.12
CA PHE A 18 15.91 1.35 -5.71
C PHE A 18 15.52 0.10 -4.91
N SER A 19 14.36 -0.52 -5.19
CA SER A 19 13.97 -1.78 -4.54
C SER A 19 14.97 -2.90 -4.84
N LEU A 20 15.43 -3.01 -6.09
CA LEU A 20 16.46 -3.97 -6.51
C LEU A 20 17.82 -3.65 -5.87
N PHE A 21 18.23 -2.38 -5.88
CA PHE A 21 19.46 -1.94 -5.23
C PHE A 21 19.44 -2.28 -3.75
N TYR A 22 18.34 -2.00 -3.03
CA TYR A 22 18.21 -2.33 -1.61
C TYR A 22 18.16 -3.82 -1.37
N TYR A 23 17.57 -4.62 -2.26
CA TYR A 23 17.64 -6.06 -2.18
C TYR A 23 19.08 -6.56 -2.23
N ILE A 24 19.86 -6.12 -3.22
CA ILE A 24 21.27 -6.51 -3.39
C ILE A 24 22.10 -6.02 -2.20
N TRP A 25 22.00 -4.73 -1.89
CA TRP A 25 22.73 -4.11 -0.79
C TRP A 25 22.42 -4.78 0.56
N PHE A 26 21.15 -5.09 0.80
CA PHE A 26 20.74 -5.82 1.99
C PHE A 26 21.29 -7.25 1.98
N LEU A 27 21.21 -7.98 0.88
CA LEU A 27 21.76 -9.34 0.78
C LEU A 27 23.26 -9.38 1.13
N MET A 28 24.02 -8.37 0.69
CA MET A 28 25.45 -8.22 1.01
C MET A 28 25.68 -7.89 2.49
N LYS A 29 24.98 -6.88 3.04
CA LYS A 29 25.11 -6.47 4.46
C LYS A 29 24.55 -7.49 5.44
N TYR A 30 23.58 -8.28 5.03
CA TYR A 30 22.89 -9.25 5.89
C TYR A 30 23.78 -10.43 6.27
N GLN A 31 24.75 -10.81 5.43
CA GLN A 31 25.80 -11.76 5.82
C GLN A 31 26.56 -11.30 7.08
N THR A 32 26.58 -9.99 7.35
CA THR A 32 27.23 -9.36 8.51
C THR A 32 26.29 -9.10 9.70
N ILE A 33 24.97 -9.18 9.52
CA ILE A 33 23.98 -8.85 10.57
C ILE A 33 23.49 -10.15 11.25
N GLN A 34 23.79 -10.32 12.54
CA GLN A 34 23.48 -11.53 13.35
C GLN A 34 21.97 -11.79 13.60
N LYS A 35 21.04 -11.11 12.91
CA LYS A 35 19.58 -11.25 13.12
C LYS A 35 18.90 -11.91 11.93
N LYS A 36 19.18 -13.20 11.72
CA LYS A 36 18.68 -13.95 10.56
C LYS A 36 17.14 -14.00 10.45
N TRP A 37 16.45 -13.85 11.57
CA TRP A 37 14.99 -13.89 11.63
C TRP A 37 14.31 -12.68 10.94
N LEU A 38 15.03 -11.59 10.66
CA LEU A 38 14.50 -10.39 9.98
C LEU A 38 14.53 -10.46 8.44
N LEU A 39 15.21 -11.44 7.84
CA LEU A 39 15.27 -11.56 6.38
C LEU A 39 13.87 -11.72 5.74
N PRO A 40 12.95 -12.55 6.27
CA PRO A 40 11.60 -12.62 5.76
C PRO A 40 10.87 -11.27 5.84
N PHE A 41 11.07 -10.48 6.91
CA PHE A 41 10.49 -9.14 7.05
C PHE A 41 10.92 -8.25 5.88
N LEU A 42 12.24 -8.15 5.66
CA LEU A 42 12.84 -7.25 4.69
C LEU A 42 12.50 -7.67 3.25
N LYS A 43 12.50 -8.98 2.98
CA LYS A 43 12.06 -9.52 1.69
C LYS A 43 10.60 -9.12 1.39
N ASN A 44 9.71 -9.25 2.36
CA ASN A 44 8.31 -8.86 2.17
C ASN A 44 8.16 -7.35 1.91
N VAL A 45 8.88 -6.49 2.65
CA VAL A 45 8.86 -5.03 2.40
C VAL A 45 9.36 -4.71 0.99
N ILE A 46 10.49 -5.29 0.56
CA ILE A 46 11.03 -5.06 -0.78
C ILE A 46 10.04 -5.53 -1.86
N ILE A 47 9.44 -6.71 -1.70
CA ILE A 47 8.43 -7.19 -2.66
C ILE A 47 7.23 -6.23 -2.72
N ALA A 48 6.76 -5.71 -1.58
CA ALA A 48 5.67 -4.75 -1.56
C ALA A 48 6.01 -3.48 -2.37
N PHE A 49 7.21 -2.93 -2.19
CA PHE A 49 7.68 -1.78 -2.98
C PHE A 49 7.84 -2.12 -4.47
N THR A 50 8.39 -3.29 -4.80
CA THR A 50 8.50 -3.77 -6.19
C THR A 50 7.13 -3.88 -6.85
N LEU A 51 6.10 -4.33 -6.13
CA LEU A 51 4.74 -4.41 -6.65
C LEU A 51 4.13 -3.02 -6.92
N ILE A 52 4.43 -2.04 -6.08
CA ILE A 52 3.99 -0.65 -6.28
C ILE A 52 4.72 -0.03 -7.48
N GLY A 53 6.04 -0.23 -7.60
CA GLY A 53 6.80 0.20 -8.78
C GLY A 53 6.31 -0.50 -10.05
N GLY A 54 6.03 -1.79 -9.96
CA GLY A 54 5.45 -2.59 -11.04
C GLY A 54 4.08 -2.06 -11.47
N HIS A 55 3.20 -1.71 -10.54
CA HIS A 55 1.94 -1.05 -10.87
C HIS A 55 2.13 0.19 -11.75
N GLN A 56 3.05 1.10 -11.39
CA GLN A 56 3.32 2.31 -12.17
C GLN A 56 3.89 2.00 -13.57
N ILE A 57 4.75 0.99 -13.69
CA ILE A 57 5.22 0.52 -15.01
C ILE A 57 4.07 -0.04 -15.84
N PHE A 58 3.15 -0.80 -15.24
CA PHE A 58 1.99 -1.34 -15.94
C PHE A 58 0.98 -0.24 -16.32
N GLU A 59 0.83 0.82 -15.52
CA GLU A 59 0.06 2.01 -15.92
C GLU A 59 0.72 2.71 -17.12
N PHE A 60 2.04 2.87 -17.11
CA PHE A 60 2.78 3.39 -18.29
C PHE A 60 2.56 2.51 -19.53
N LEU A 61 2.75 1.20 -19.41
CA LEU A 61 2.62 0.26 -20.52
C LEU A 61 1.19 0.23 -21.05
N SER A 62 0.18 0.31 -20.18
CA SER A 62 -1.22 0.34 -20.62
C SER A 62 -1.51 1.63 -21.39
N LEU A 63 -0.97 2.78 -20.97
CA LEU A 63 -1.12 4.05 -21.70
C LEU A 63 -0.38 4.04 -23.05
N LEU A 64 0.75 3.34 -23.15
CA LEU A 64 1.50 3.20 -24.39
C LEU A 64 0.79 2.27 -25.39
N THR A 65 0.27 1.15 -24.90
CA THR A 65 -0.32 0.08 -25.72
C THR A 65 -1.84 0.18 -25.87
N GLN A 66 -2.47 1.12 -25.16
CA GLN A 66 -3.93 1.23 -25.00
C GLN A 66 -4.59 -0.08 -24.53
N ASN A 67 -3.88 -0.87 -23.71
CA ASN A 67 -4.30 -2.21 -23.32
C ASN A 67 -4.88 -2.26 -21.90
N GLN A 68 -6.18 -2.55 -21.80
CA GLN A 68 -6.90 -2.64 -20.54
C GLN A 68 -6.45 -3.81 -19.66
N ILE A 69 -6.04 -4.94 -20.25
CA ILE A 69 -5.56 -6.10 -19.50
C ILE A 69 -4.27 -5.73 -18.76
N VAL A 70 -3.37 -5.01 -19.42
CA VAL A 70 -2.12 -4.52 -18.82
C VAL A 70 -2.44 -3.61 -17.62
N TYR A 71 -3.39 -2.68 -17.76
CA TYR A 71 -3.79 -1.82 -16.65
C TYR A 71 -4.35 -2.61 -15.46
N LYS A 72 -5.25 -3.58 -15.71
CA LYS A 72 -5.85 -4.44 -14.68
C LYS A 72 -4.80 -5.26 -13.93
N ILE A 73 -3.79 -5.77 -14.63
CA ILE A 73 -2.65 -6.44 -13.97
C ILE A 73 -1.93 -5.47 -13.04
N GLY A 74 -1.68 -4.24 -13.49
CA GLY A 74 -1.11 -3.17 -12.66
C GLY A 74 -1.91 -2.93 -11.37
N LEU A 75 -3.24 -2.84 -11.46
CA LEU A 75 -4.13 -2.69 -10.30
C LEU A 75 -4.01 -3.85 -9.30
N ILE A 76 -3.84 -5.08 -9.79
CA ILE A 76 -3.66 -6.27 -8.96
C ILE A 76 -2.30 -6.26 -8.26
N LEU A 77 -1.24 -5.85 -8.97
CA LEU A 77 0.08 -5.68 -8.35
C LEU A 77 0.01 -4.67 -7.19
N SER A 78 -0.63 -3.53 -7.41
CA SER A 78 -0.79 -2.48 -6.40
C SER A 78 -1.47 -2.98 -5.12
N ILE A 79 -2.66 -3.60 -5.23
CA ILE A 79 -3.35 -4.11 -4.04
C ILE A 79 -2.62 -5.31 -3.39
N SER A 80 -1.87 -6.09 -4.18
CA SER A 80 -1.07 -7.21 -3.66
C SER A 80 0.07 -6.75 -2.74
N SER A 81 0.56 -5.51 -2.88
CA SER A 81 1.55 -4.94 -1.96
C SER A 81 1.09 -5.00 -0.49
N MET A 82 -0.21 -4.83 -0.23
CA MET A 82 -0.80 -4.88 1.11
C MET A 82 -0.68 -6.25 1.76
N TYR A 83 -0.77 -7.33 0.98
CA TYR A 83 -0.52 -8.68 1.51
C TYR A 83 0.92 -8.82 2.02
N PHE A 84 1.90 -8.32 1.26
CA PHE A 84 3.31 -8.38 1.66
C PHE A 84 3.60 -7.45 2.85
N PHE A 85 2.98 -6.29 2.95
CA PHE A 85 3.08 -5.46 4.16
C PHE A 85 2.54 -6.19 5.40
N LEU A 86 1.37 -6.83 5.30
CA LEU A 86 0.84 -7.67 6.39
C LEU A 86 1.79 -8.82 6.75
N ARG A 87 2.36 -9.53 5.77
CA ARG A 87 3.36 -10.58 6.00
C ARG A 87 4.61 -10.05 6.68
N SER A 88 5.06 -8.85 6.31
CA SER A 88 6.21 -8.21 6.95
C SER A 88 5.92 -7.88 8.42
N LEU A 89 4.70 -7.41 8.71
CA LEU A 89 4.25 -7.14 10.08
C LEU A 89 4.14 -8.43 10.92
N GLU A 90 3.68 -9.54 10.34
CA GLU A 90 3.65 -10.85 11.02
C GLU A 90 5.05 -11.27 11.50
N VAL A 91 6.09 -10.95 10.73
CA VAL A 91 7.48 -11.27 11.09
C VAL A 91 7.98 -10.38 12.24
N ILE A 92 7.79 -9.05 12.17
CA ILE A 92 8.24 -8.14 13.24
C ILE A 92 7.53 -8.44 14.56
N LEU A 93 6.22 -8.69 14.51
CA LEU A 93 5.43 -8.98 15.70
C LEU A 93 5.60 -10.42 16.20
N ASN A 94 6.28 -11.29 15.43
CA ASN A 94 6.26 -12.74 15.59
C ASN A 94 4.83 -13.27 15.87
N ARG A 95 3.85 -12.73 15.13
CA ARG A 95 2.43 -12.99 15.34
C ARG A 95 1.78 -13.42 14.03
N SER A 96 1.07 -14.54 14.03
CA SER A 96 0.22 -14.90 12.89
C SER A 96 -1.00 -13.99 12.86
N LEU A 97 -1.06 -13.05 11.92
CA LEU A 97 -2.17 -12.10 11.72
C LEU A 97 -3.24 -12.66 10.77
N ARG A 98 -3.10 -13.92 10.35
CA ARG A 98 -3.95 -14.56 9.33
C ARG A 98 -4.00 -13.76 8.03
N SER A 99 -2.86 -13.19 7.63
CA SER A 99 -2.69 -12.35 6.43
C SER A 99 -3.21 -12.97 5.12
N LYS A 100 -3.37 -14.30 5.06
CA LYS A 100 -4.05 -15.01 3.95
C LYS A 100 -5.47 -14.50 3.67
N ILE A 101 -6.15 -13.88 4.63
CA ILE A 101 -7.47 -13.25 4.40
C ILE A 101 -7.37 -12.13 3.36
N ALA A 102 -6.25 -11.40 3.32
CA ALA A 102 -6.04 -10.37 2.31
C ALA A 102 -6.03 -10.95 0.89
N LEU A 103 -5.56 -12.20 0.70
CA LEU A 103 -5.57 -12.85 -0.62
C LEU A 103 -6.99 -13.11 -1.14
N TRP A 104 -7.95 -13.41 -0.25
CA TRP A 104 -9.35 -13.56 -0.65
C TRP A 104 -9.95 -12.24 -1.13
N ILE A 105 -9.63 -11.14 -0.44
CA ILE A 105 -10.05 -9.79 -0.84
C ILE A 105 -9.41 -9.41 -2.18
N ILE A 106 -8.10 -9.61 -2.32
CA ILE A 106 -7.36 -9.34 -3.57
C ILE A 106 -7.94 -10.17 -4.72
N GLY A 107 -8.20 -11.46 -4.51
CA GLY A 107 -8.78 -12.36 -5.51
C GLY A 107 -10.19 -11.92 -5.92
N GLY A 108 -11.04 -11.55 -4.95
CA GLY A 108 -12.38 -11.03 -5.22
C GLY A 108 -12.36 -9.75 -6.06
N VAL A 109 -11.49 -8.80 -5.69
CA VAL A 109 -11.30 -7.54 -6.43
C VAL A 109 -10.72 -7.79 -7.82
N ALA A 110 -9.79 -8.73 -7.96
CA ALA A 110 -9.21 -9.12 -9.24
C ALA A 110 -10.27 -9.71 -10.18
N MET A 111 -11.07 -10.67 -9.71
CA MET A 111 -12.18 -11.23 -10.49
C MET A 111 -13.15 -10.12 -10.93
N HIS A 112 -13.58 -9.29 -9.98
CA HIS A 112 -14.45 -8.15 -10.27
C HIS A 112 -13.85 -7.22 -11.34
N ALA A 113 -12.58 -6.83 -11.21
CA ALA A 113 -11.92 -5.96 -12.18
C ALA A 113 -11.85 -6.59 -13.58
N PHE A 114 -11.70 -7.91 -13.70
CA PHE A 114 -11.67 -8.59 -14.99
C PHE A 114 -13.05 -8.74 -15.64
N PHE A 115 -14.12 -8.89 -14.85
CA PHE A 115 -15.49 -8.95 -15.37
C PHE A 115 -16.05 -7.60 -15.80
N ILE A 116 -15.49 -6.49 -15.32
CA ILE A 116 -15.95 -5.14 -15.66
C ILE A 116 -15.17 -4.58 -16.84
N GLU A 117 -15.88 -4.01 -17.81
CA GLU A 117 -15.28 -3.30 -18.94
C GLU A 117 -14.57 -2.02 -18.47
N MET A 118 -13.42 -1.69 -19.08
CA MET A 118 -12.78 -0.39 -18.86
C MET A 118 -13.10 0.54 -20.02
N SER A 119 -13.37 1.81 -19.74
CA SER A 119 -13.41 2.84 -20.78
C SER A 119 -12.05 3.54 -20.85
N PHE A 120 -11.71 3.95 -22.05
CA PHE A 120 -10.60 4.85 -22.30
C PHE A 120 -11.18 6.24 -22.58
N GLU A 121 -10.88 7.19 -21.70
CA GLU A 121 -11.23 8.59 -21.91
C GLU A 121 -9.95 9.42 -21.87
N GLN A 122 -9.57 9.93 -23.05
CA GLN A 122 -8.37 10.73 -23.30
C GLN A 122 -7.04 10.06 -22.97
N PHE A 123 -6.60 10.14 -21.71
CA PHE A 123 -5.30 9.66 -21.20
C PHE A 123 -5.45 8.89 -19.89
N ASN A 124 -6.67 8.54 -19.51
CA ASN A 124 -6.95 7.84 -18.26
C ASN A 124 -7.73 6.56 -18.53
N PHE A 125 -7.39 5.51 -17.77
CA PHE A 125 -8.17 4.27 -17.71
C PHE A 125 -9.10 4.34 -16.52
N TYR A 126 -10.37 4.10 -16.76
CA TYR A 126 -11.35 3.96 -15.69
C TYR A 126 -12.05 2.61 -15.82
N LEU A 127 -12.21 1.91 -14.69
CA LEU A 127 -13.18 0.82 -14.65
C LEU A 127 -14.56 1.47 -14.83
N LYS A 128 -15.35 1.04 -15.82
CA LYS A 128 -16.70 1.58 -16.00
C LYS A 128 -17.53 1.34 -14.72
N HIS A 129 -18.47 2.25 -14.47
CA HIS A 129 -19.33 2.27 -13.26
C HIS A 129 -18.54 2.46 -11.94
N ASN A 130 -19.18 2.15 -10.81
CA ASN A 130 -18.65 2.17 -9.43
C ASN A 130 -17.42 1.28 -9.16
N SER A 131 -16.78 0.73 -10.18
CA SER A 131 -15.77 -0.32 -10.03
C SER A 131 -14.42 0.20 -9.56
N ALA A 132 -14.06 1.44 -9.94
CA ALA A 132 -12.90 2.14 -9.38
C ALA A 132 -13.06 2.35 -7.86
N PHE A 133 -14.29 2.64 -7.40
CA PHE A 133 -14.60 2.75 -5.99
C PHE A 133 -14.43 1.42 -5.24
N VAL A 134 -14.87 0.30 -5.83
CA VAL A 134 -14.68 -1.03 -5.24
C VAL A 134 -13.20 -1.33 -5.03
N TRP A 135 -12.37 -1.10 -6.05
CA TRP A 135 -10.93 -1.31 -5.96
C TRP A 135 -10.29 -0.40 -4.90
N ALA A 136 -10.57 0.91 -4.94
CA ALA A 136 -10.00 1.88 -4.01
C ALA A 136 -10.45 1.61 -2.56
N SER A 137 -11.70 1.23 -2.36
CA SER A 137 -12.24 0.87 -1.04
C SER A 137 -11.59 -0.39 -0.48
N ALA A 138 -11.38 -1.42 -1.31
CA ALA A 138 -10.70 -2.63 -0.89
C ALA A 138 -9.24 -2.37 -0.52
N TRP A 139 -8.54 -1.56 -1.31
CA TRP A 139 -7.18 -1.13 -1.01
C TRP A 139 -7.14 -0.36 0.31
N MET A 140 -8.02 0.64 0.50
CA MET A 140 -8.11 1.44 1.72
C MET A 140 -8.49 0.61 2.95
N LEU A 141 -9.39 -0.36 2.79
CA LEU A 141 -9.75 -1.29 3.86
C LEU A 141 -8.54 -2.11 4.32
N LEU A 142 -7.74 -2.64 3.38
CA LEU A 142 -6.52 -3.38 3.70
C LEU A 142 -5.47 -2.47 4.36
N PHE A 143 -5.36 -1.22 3.91
CA PHE A 143 -4.50 -0.21 4.53
C PHE A 143 -4.88 0.07 5.98
N ILE A 144 -6.16 0.35 6.25
CA ILE A 144 -6.66 0.57 7.61
C ILE A 144 -6.46 -0.69 8.46
N TYR A 145 -6.76 -1.87 7.90
CA TYR A 145 -6.57 -3.15 8.58
C TYR A 145 -5.11 -3.40 8.97
N PHE A 146 -4.18 -3.09 8.08
CA PHE A 146 -2.75 -3.13 8.35
C PHE A 146 -2.38 -2.20 9.52
N HIS A 147 -2.89 -0.97 9.54
CA HIS A 147 -2.67 -0.02 10.64
C HIS A 147 -3.24 -0.50 11.97
N VAL A 148 -4.47 -1.01 11.98
CA VAL A 148 -5.10 -1.58 13.18
C VAL A 148 -4.25 -2.74 13.71
N CYS A 149 -3.80 -3.65 12.84
CA CYS A 149 -2.94 -4.76 13.22
C CYS A 149 -1.60 -4.27 13.80
N ALA A 150 -0.97 -3.26 13.19
CA ALA A 150 0.30 -2.72 13.66
C ALA A 150 0.15 -2.03 15.02
N LEU A 151 -0.88 -1.20 15.21
CA LEU A 151 -1.12 -0.48 16.46
C LEU A 151 -1.53 -1.41 17.61
N LYS A 152 -2.32 -2.45 17.34
CA LYS A 152 -2.65 -3.47 18.35
C LYS A 152 -1.44 -4.36 18.66
N GLY A 153 -0.71 -4.79 17.62
CA GLY A 153 0.52 -5.55 17.75
C GLY A 153 1.63 -4.82 18.50
N ARG A 154 1.72 -3.50 18.34
CA ARG A 154 2.65 -2.63 19.09
C ARG A 154 2.56 -2.83 20.60
N LYS A 155 1.35 -3.08 21.14
CA LYS A 155 1.16 -3.31 22.58
C LYS A 155 1.83 -4.59 23.09
N LEU A 156 2.14 -5.53 22.20
CA LEU A 156 2.79 -6.81 22.51
C LEU A 156 4.32 -6.73 22.49
N LEU A 157 4.89 -5.62 22.01
CA LEU A 157 6.35 -5.48 21.95
C LEU A 157 6.93 -5.04 23.30
N GLU A 158 8.02 -5.70 23.69
CA GLU A 158 8.80 -5.35 24.89
C GLU A 158 9.62 -4.08 24.64
N GLY A 159 9.50 -3.11 25.55
CA GLY A 159 10.28 -1.87 25.56
C GLY A 159 9.78 -0.76 24.61
N ASP A 160 10.04 0.48 25.01
CA ASP A 160 9.57 1.66 24.27
C ASP A 160 10.25 1.83 22.91
N ILE A 161 11.49 1.37 22.77
CA ILE A 161 12.24 1.41 21.51
C ILE A 161 11.56 0.52 20.46
N SER A 162 11.20 -0.72 20.79
CA SER A 162 10.48 -1.63 19.91
C SER A 162 9.11 -1.05 19.52
N LYS A 163 8.40 -0.47 20.49
CA LYS A 163 7.12 0.20 20.26
C LYS A 163 7.23 1.41 19.33
N LYS A 164 8.30 2.21 19.44
CA LYS A 164 8.58 3.34 18.54
C LYS A 164 8.94 2.86 17.14
N THR A 165 9.66 1.75 17.04
CA THR A 165 10.08 1.16 15.77
C THR A 165 8.89 0.78 14.88
N ILE A 166 7.76 0.32 15.46
CA ILE A 166 6.52 0.09 14.70
C ILE A 166 5.95 1.38 14.11
N ILE A 167 6.02 2.51 14.82
CA ILE A 167 5.54 3.78 14.28
C ILE A 167 6.45 4.25 13.14
N THR A 168 7.76 4.15 13.34
CA THR A 168 8.74 4.43 12.26
C THR A 168 8.52 3.53 11.05
N TYR A 169 8.14 2.26 11.28
CA TYR A 169 7.80 1.33 10.21
C TYR A 169 6.61 1.81 9.38
N LEU A 170 5.50 2.17 10.02
CA LEU A 170 4.31 2.68 9.32
C LEU A 170 4.63 3.94 8.50
N LEU A 171 5.40 4.87 9.09
CA LEU A 171 5.88 6.07 8.40
C LEU A 171 6.76 5.77 7.19
N ALA A 172 7.71 4.85 7.35
CA ALA A 172 8.68 4.50 6.32
C ALA A 172 8.06 3.70 5.16
N THR A 173 7.03 2.89 5.43
CA THR A 173 6.42 2.05 4.38
C THR A 173 5.25 2.71 3.69
N LEU A 174 4.34 3.38 4.40
CA LEU A 174 3.02 3.70 3.86
C LEU A 174 2.53 5.12 4.20
N ASP A 175 2.76 5.62 5.40
CA ASP A 175 2.10 6.86 5.85
C ASP A 175 2.70 8.15 5.28
N THR A 176 4.02 8.19 5.05
CA THR A 176 4.64 9.41 4.48
C THR A 176 4.06 9.76 3.11
N SER A 177 3.95 8.78 2.20
CA SER A 177 3.35 9.01 0.89
C SER A 177 1.85 9.29 0.99
N PHE A 178 1.14 8.63 1.92
CA PHE A 178 -0.28 8.91 2.16
C PHE A 178 -0.52 10.36 2.60
N ILE A 179 0.23 10.83 3.61
CA ILE A 179 0.12 12.19 4.15
C ILE A 179 0.43 13.21 3.05
N LEU A 180 1.51 13.01 2.29
CA LEU A 180 1.85 13.90 1.17
C LEU A 180 0.75 13.94 0.11
N SER A 181 0.13 12.80 -0.17
CA SER A 181 -0.98 12.70 -1.13
C SER A 181 -2.21 13.44 -0.64
N VAL A 182 -2.58 13.27 0.63
CA VAL A 182 -3.71 14.00 1.23
C VAL A 182 -3.44 15.50 1.21
N ILE A 183 -2.25 15.95 1.60
CA ILE A 183 -1.86 17.37 1.56
C ILE A 183 -1.95 17.91 0.14
N TYR A 184 -1.38 17.20 -0.83
CA TYR A 184 -1.38 17.61 -2.24
C TYR A 184 -2.79 17.71 -2.79
N VAL A 185 -3.64 16.72 -2.51
CA VAL A 185 -5.00 16.69 -3.03
C VAL A 185 -5.87 17.75 -2.36
N LEU A 186 -5.72 17.99 -1.06
CA LEU A 186 -6.41 19.08 -0.37
C LEU A 186 -5.99 20.44 -0.93
N TRP A 187 -4.69 20.69 -1.08
CA TRP A 187 -4.20 21.92 -1.72
C TRP A 187 -4.76 22.04 -3.14
N GLY A 188 -4.63 20.99 -3.95
CA GLY A 188 -5.10 20.91 -5.32
C GLY A 188 -6.59 21.23 -5.46
N TYR A 189 -7.41 20.73 -4.55
CA TYR A 189 -8.83 21.01 -4.49
C TYR A 189 -9.10 22.50 -4.24
N PHE A 190 -8.45 23.11 -3.25
CA PHE A 190 -8.68 24.51 -2.88
C PHE A 190 -8.14 25.52 -3.90
N LYS A 191 -7.05 25.20 -4.63
CA LYS A 191 -6.38 26.15 -5.54
C LYS A 191 -6.61 25.90 -7.02
N PHE A 192 -6.79 24.65 -7.44
CA PHE A 192 -6.64 24.24 -8.84
C PHE A 192 -7.79 23.37 -9.35
N SER A 193 -8.87 23.21 -8.56
CA SER A 193 -10.04 22.39 -8.91
C SER A 193 -9.68 20.96 -9.36
N LEU A 194 -8.63 20.38 -8.76
CA LEU A 194 -8.21 19.00 -9.02
C LEU A 194 -9.38 18.03 -8.74
N ASP A 195 -9.63 17.11 -9.66
CA ASP A 195 -10.60 16.04 -9.47
C ASP A 195 -10.05 15.01 -8.47
N VAL A 196 -10.32 15.26 -7.19
CA VAL A 196 -9.93 14.44 -6.05
C VAL A 196 -10.35 12.97 -6.21
N CYS A 197 -11.49 12.74 -6.87
CA CYS A 197 -12.12 11.43 -7.01
C CYS A 197 -11.30 10.49 -7.89
N THR A 198 -10.71 11.03 -8.96
CA THR A 198 -9.94 10.24 -9.95
C THR A 198 -8.44 10.34 -9.71
N ALA A 199 -7.97 11.46 -9.14
CA ALA A 199 -6.56 11.80 -9.00
C ALA A 199 -5.84 11.06 -7.85
N SER A 200 -6.55 10.78 -6.76
CA SER A 200 -5.93 10.47 -5.47
C SER A 200 -5.14 9.14 -5.38
N PRO A 201 -5.59 8.00 -5.94
CA PRO A 201 -4.84 6.75 -5.81
C PRO A 201 -3.51 6.76 -6.58
N SER A 202 -3.50 7.34 -7.78
CA SER A 202 -2.28 7.45 -8.60
C SER A 202 -1.30 8.47 -8.01
N ILE A 203 -1.81 9.58 -7.43
CA ILE A 203 -0.99 10.53 -6.68
C ILE A 203 -0.28 9.85 -5.50
N TRP A 204 -0.96 8.93 -4.81
CA TRP A 204 -0.33 8.16 -3.74
C TRP A 204 0.79 7.26 -4.22
N CYS A 205 0.55 6.49 -5.28
CA CYS A 205 1.62 5.68 -5.88
C CYS A 205 2.77 6.54 -6.44
N THR A 206 2.51 7.78 -6.86
CA THR A 206 3.54 8.73 -7.28
C THR A 206 4.40 9.19 -6.10
N PHE A 207 3.77 9.61 -4.99
CA PHE A 207 4.50 10.04 -3.79
C PHE A 207 5.25 8.89 -3.09
N TYR A 208 4.97 7.64 -3.45
CA TYR A 208 5.74 6.48 -3.01
C TYR A 208 7.22 6.53 -3.43
N VAL A 209 7.56 7.30 -4.48
CA VAL A 209 8.97 7.62 -4.81
C VAL A 209 9.69 8.25 -3.62
N VAL A 210 9.03 9.13 -2.85
CA VAL A 210 9.66 9.75 -1.67
C VAL A 210 10.00 8.69 -0.62
N GLN A 211 9.12 7.71 -0.43
CA GLN A 211 9.34 6.64 0.54
C GLN A 211 10.48 5.71 0.17
N VAL A 212 10.73 5.48 -1.12
CA VAL A 212 11.83 4.61 -1.54
C VAL A 212 13.17 5.16 -1.04
N PHE A 213 13.36 6.48 -0.97
CA PHE A 213 14.59 7.08 -0.44
C PHE A 213 14.73 7.01 1.09
N VAL A 214 13.61 6.93 1.81
CA VAL A 214 13.59 6.84 3.28
C VAL A 214 13.77 5.39 3.74
N LEU A 215 13.36 4.44 2.89
CA LEU A 215 13.39 3.01 3.18
C LEU A 215 14.74 2.50 3.71
N PRO A 216 15.92 2.85 3.15
CA PRO A 216 17.21 2.31 3.62
C PRO A 216 17.54 2.67 5.05
N PHE A 217 17.27 3.91 5.44
CA PHE A 217 17.52 4.38 6.80
C PHE A 217 16.69 3.57 7.78
N PHE A 218 15.44 3.27 7.41
CA PHE A 218 14.57 2.42 8.19
C PHE A 218 15.03 0.95 8.20
N LEU A 219 15.41 0.37 7.05
CA LEU A 219 15.90 -1.01 6.96
C LEU A 219 17.23 -1.20 7.72
N ILE A 220 18.04 -0.15 7.90
CA ILE A 220 19.24 -0.15 8.76
C ILE A 220 18.88 -0.06 10.24
N ALA A 221 17.90 0.79 10.58
CA ALA A 221 17.54 1.06 11.96
C ALA A 221 16.79 -0.12 12.59
N VAL A 222 15.87 -0.76 11.87
CA VAL A 222 15.03 -1.86 12.39
C VAL A 222 15.84 -2.99 13.02
N PRO A 223 16.85 -3.58 12.36
CA PRO A 223 17.65 -4.64 12.97
C PRO A 223 18.39 -4.21 14.23
N ARG A 224 18.72 -2.92 14.37
CA ARG A 224 19.39 -2.39 15.57
C ARG A 224 18.40 -2.19 16.71
N LEU A 225 17.19 -1.75 16.41
CA LEU A 225 16.21 -1.30 17.40
C LEU A 225 15.25 -2.41 17.86
N LEU A 226 14.98 -3.42 17.02
CA LEU A 226 14.06 -4.51 17.34
C LEU A 226 14.78 -5.72 17.93
N ASN A 227 14.38 -6.11 19.14
CA ASN A 227 14.71 -7.40 19.69
C ASN A 227 13.79 -8.48 19.11
N ALA A 228 14.31 -9.70 18.98
CA ALA A 228 13.51 -10.83 18.54
C ALA A 228 12.39 -11.06 19.57
N PRO A 229 11.10 -11.11 19.15
CA PRO A 229 10.04 -11.45 20.08
C PRO A 229 10.23 -12.89 20.56
N LYS A 230 10.18 -13.10 21.88
CA LYS A 230 10.50 -14.38 22.53
C LYS A 230 9.53 -15.50 22.16
N GLU A 231 8.25 -15.17 22.01
CA GLU A 231 7.19 -16.14 21.74
C GLU A 231 6.42 -15.82 20.47
N LYS A 232 6.12 -16.88 19.71
CA LYS A 232 5.26 -16.77 18.54
C LYS A 232 3.80 -16.79 18.99
N THR A 233 3.08 -15.71 18.71
CA THR A 233 1.66 -15.59 19.06
C THR A 233 0.77 -15.83 17.84
N ILE A 234 -0.49 -16.17 18.08
CA ILE A 234 -1.49 -16.38 17.01
C ILE A 234 -2.68 -15.48 17.26
N GLN A 235 -3.07 -14.69 16.26
CA GLN A 235 -4.32 -13.96 16.29
C GLN A 235 -5.49 -14.94 16.13
N THR A 236 -6.39 -14.91 17.09
CA THR A 236 -7.61 -15.72 17.05
C THR A 236 -8.53 -15.25 15.94
N LEU A 237 -9.40 -16.14 15.44
CA LEU A 237 -10.39 -15.76 14.43
C LEU A 237 -11.27 -14.60 14.91
N LYS A 238 -11.67 -14.62 16.19
CA LYS A 238 -12.47 -13.56 16.83
C LYS A 238 -11.76 -12.20 16.76
N GLU A 239 -10.46 -12.15 17.09
CA GLU A 239 -9.68 -10.92 16.99
C GLU A 239 -9.54 -10.45 15.54
N THR A 240 -9.31 -11.36 14.59
CA THR A 240 -9.24 -11.03 13.16
C THR A 240 -10.53 -10.41 12.65
N ILE A 241 -11.67 -11.03 12.94
CA ILE A 241 -12.99 -10.48 12.59
C ILE A 241 -13.18 -9.12 13.25
N LEU A 242 -12.86 -8.97 14.54
CA LEU A 242 -12.98 -7.70 15.24
C LEU A 242 -12.13 -6.60 14.60
N TYR A 243 -10.87 -6.88 14.28
CA TYR A 243 -9.97 -5.89 13.69
C TYR A 243 -10.45 -5.49 12.28
N PHE A 244 -10.97 -6.46 11.52
CA PHE A 244 -11.56 -6.22 10.22
C PHE A 244 -12.82 -5.34 10.32
N LEU A 245 -13.73 -5.63 11.26
CA LEU A 245 -14.93 -4.83 11.52
C LEU A 245 -14.59 -3.40 11.95
N VAL A 246 -13.62 -3.24 12.85
CA VAL A 246 -13.11 -1.91 13.23
C VAL A 246 -12.58 -1.16 12.01
N SER A 247 -11.85 -1.84 11.14
CA SER A 247 -11.31 -1.24 9.91
C SER A 247 -12.40 -0.82 8.94
N LEU A 248 -13.46 -1.62 8.82
CA LEU A 248 -14.64 -1.31 8.01
C LEU A 248 -15.40 -0.10 8.57
N VAL A 249 -15.59 -0.02 9.89
CA VAL A 249 -16.22 1.14 10.54
C VAL A 249 -15.42 2.40 10.30
N ILE A 250 -14.09 2.35 10.46
CA ILE A 250 -13.21 3.49 10.15
C ILE A 250 -13.35 3.90 8.68
N LEU A 251 -13.37 2.94 7.75
CA LEU A 251 -13.55 3.24 6.32
C LEU A 251 -14.90 3.92 6.04
N ILE A 252 -16.00 3.41 6.60
CA ILE A 252 -17.34 4.01 6.46
C ILE A 252 -17.35 5.43 7.00
N LEU A 253 -16.74 5.66 8.17
CA LEU A 253 -16.63 7.01 8.75
C LEU A 253 -15.80 7.93 7.85
N LEU A 254 -14.65 7.49 7.33
CA LEU A 254 -13.82 8.28 6.42
C LEU A 254 -14.61 8.67 5.15
N ILE A 255 -15.29 7.71 4.51
CA ILE A 255 -16.14 7.97 3.33
C ILE A 255 -17.27 8.96 3.64
N SER A 256 -17.88 8.84 4.82
CA SER A 256 -19.03 9.66 5.21
C SER A 256 -18.64 11.08 5.62
N THR A 257 -17.45 11.29 6.18
CA THR A 257 -17.04 12.56 6.80
C THR A 257 -16.08 13.38 5.95
N LEU A 258 -15.25 12.73 5.13
CA LEU A 258 -14.22 13.42 4.37
C LEU A 258 -14.62 13.52 2.89
N PRO A 259 -14.80 14.73 2.34
CA PRO A 259 -15.12 14.94 0.93
C PRO A 259 -14.14 14.23 -0.01
N PHE A 260 -12.87 14.11 0.37
CA PHE A 260 -11.85 13.33 -0.34
C PHE A 260 -12.27 11.88 -0.57
N PHE A 261 -12.84 11.23 0.45
CA PHE A 261 -13.31 9.85 0.37
C PHE A 261 -14.77 9.77 -0.13
N LYS A 262 -15.57 10.81 0.07
CA LYS A 262 -16.92 10.97 -0.51
C LYS A 262 -16.87 11.15 -2.03
N CYS A 263 -15.78 11.70 -2.55
CA CYS A 263 -15.52 11.82 -3.98
C CYS A 263 -15.38 10.44 -4.65
N LEU A 264 -14.80 9.46 -3.94
CA LEU A 264 -14.77 8.07 -4.38
C LEU A 264 -16.20 7.49 -4.55
N SER A 265 -17.21 8.01 -3.82
CA SER A 265 -18.61 7.52 -3.88
C SER A 265 -19.60 8.38 -4.70
N LEU A 266 -19.36 9.69 -4.86
CA LEU A 266 -20.36 10.63 -5.42
C LEU A 266 -20.33 10.85 -6.93
N LYS A 267 -19.23 10.54 -7.63
CA LYS A 267 -19.17 10.73 -9.10
C LYS A 267 -19.83 9.61 -9.91
N PHE A 268 -20.53 8.69 -9.23
CA PHE A 268 -21.10 7.49 -9.86
C PHE A 268 -22.60 7.29 -9.59
N VAL A 269 -23.27 8.29 -9.00
CA VAL A 269 -24.74 8.29 -8.86
C VAL A 269 -25.39 9.13 -9.96
N PHE A 270 -24.67 10.05 -10.60
CA PHE A 270 -25.20 10.81 -11.73
C PHE A 270 -24.16 10.93 -12.85
N PRO A 271 -24.53 10.63 -14.11
CA PRO A 271 -23.71 10.89 -15.29
C PRO A 271 -23.44 12.40 -15.49
#